data_AF-A0A095Z210-F1
#
_entry.id   AF-A0A095Z210-F1
#
_cell.length_a   1.000
_cell.length_b   1.000
_cell.length_c   1.000
_cell.angle_alpha   90.00
_cell.angle_beta   90.00
_cell.angle_gamma   90.00
#
_symmetry.space_group_name_H-M   'P 1'
#
loop_
_entity.id
_entity.type
_entity.pdbx_description
1 polymer ?
#
loop_
_entity_poly.entity_id
_entity_poly.type
_entity_poly.pdbx_seq_one_letter_code
_entity_poly.pdbx_strand_id
1 'polypeptide(L)'
;MPRPDLSAHMNPAPLTIATVAQRLGVSASTIRTWERRYGLGPKREPGKRRRYNEIELKRLEQMVRLVRSGVFPSDAAQAIKSSDEVLTDSEAAITVESILDTARRGDFNSLQRNLDVLISRDGLLHTWHEYIGPAMRGTYYPPKGDKPGIAPRSLITQATLYAVYQVAKQAPEHSAGFPDACPVLIVCDAAHELRAHIVGVALEWEGVPARIVPVTAPAEGPDICPQDVSEAIKEYRDSFGAHVLILIGLLSSDEKVIEGVDDECSNLILVGRHCPLDSAPGATRLRTLTACVEEAVDSARNCSIPESVGVN
;
A
#
# COMPACT_ATOMS: atom_id res chain seq x y z
N MET A 1 14.81 5.14 0.82
CA MET A 1 13.66 4.25 0.61
C MET A 1 13.19 3.61 1.90
N PRO A 2 11.91 3.80 2.24
CA PRO A 2 11.37 3.56 3.58
C PRO A 2 11.26 2.07 3.90
N ARG A 3 11.74 1.70 5.09
CA ARG A 3 11.53 0.37 5.71
C ARG A 3 10.73 0.56 6.99
N PRO A 4 9.43 0.87 6.88
CA PRO A 4 8.54 0.95 8.03
C PRO A 4 8.48 -0.40 8.72
N ASP A 5 8.38 -0.38 10.05
CA ASP A 5 8.06 -1.58 10.79
C ASP A 5 6.54 -1.78 10.77
N LEU A 6 6.05 -2.47 9.74
CA LEU A 6 4.63 -2.80 9.62
C LEU A 6 4.22 -3.96 10.54
N SER A 7 5.16 -4.60 11.26
CA SER A 7 4.85 -5.66 12.22
C SER A 7 3.95 -5.16 13.36
N ALA A 8 3.93 -3.85 13.62
CA ALA A 8 3.04 -3.22 14.59
C ALA A 8 1.56 -3.27 14.17
N HIS A 9 1.25 -3.17 12.87
CA HIS A 9 -0.13 -3.23 12.36
C HIS A 9 -0.68 -4.65 12.24
N MET A 10 0.21 -5.66 12.21
CA MET A 10 -0.16 -7.06 12.44
C MET A 10 -0.77 -7.28 13.83
N ASN A 11 -0.61 -6.31 14.75
CA ASN A 11 -1.19 -6.29 16.08
C ASN A 11 -2.06 -5.03 16.28
N PRO A 12 -3.36 -5.02 15.91
CA PRO A 12 -4.27 -4.02 16.45
C PRO A 12 -4.21 -4.05 17.99
N ALA A 13 -4.44 -2.89 18.62
CA ALA A 13 -4.25 -2.63 20.05
C ALA A 13 -4.53 -3.87 20.91
N PRO A 14 -3.57 -4.35 21.72
CA PRO A 14 -3.66 -5.71 22.21
C PRO A 14 -4.86 -5.93 23.14
N LEU A 15 -5.69 -6.90 22.78
CA LEU A 15 -6.93 -7.26 23.47
C LEU A 15 -6.64 -7.86 24.85
N THR A 16 -7.53 -7.62 25.81
CA THR A 16 -7.43 -8.26 27.11
C THR A 16 -7.98 -9.68 27.07
N ILE A 17 -7.53 -10.56 27.97
CA ILE A 17 -8.08 -11.93 28.08
C ILE A 17 -9.60 -11.96 28.28
N ALA A 18 -10.15 -10.94 28.95
CA ALA A 18 -11.59 -10.83 29.17
C ALA A 18 -12.33 -10.54 27.85
N THR A 19 -11.80 -9.62 27.03
CA THR A 19 -12.35 -9.32 25.70
C THR A 19 -12.28 -10.52 24.77
N VAL A 20 -11.17 -11.26 24.79
CA VAL A 20 -10.99 -12.47 23.98
C VAL A 20 -11.93 -13.58 24.42
N ALA A 21 -12.05 -13.84 25.72
CA ALA A 21 -12.99 -14.81 26.29
C ALA A 21 -14.44 -14.52 25.86
N GLN A 22 -14.85 -13.25 25.94
CA GLN A 22 -16.17 -12.80 25.53
C GLN A 22 -16.43 -13.03 24.04
N ARG A 23 -15.47 -12.66 23.17
CA ARG A 23 -15.61 -12.83 21.71
C ARG A 23 -15.72 -14.30 21.29
N LEU A 24 -14.96 -15.18 21.95
CA LEU A 24 -14.88 -16.60 21.59
C LEU A 24 -15.97 -17.46 22.24
N GLY A 25 -16.69 -16.91 23.23
CA GLY A 25 -17.68 -17.66 24.00
C GLY A 25 -17.06 -18.80 24.81
N VAL A 26 -15.85 -18.57 25.35
CA VAL A 26 -15.15 -19.50 26.25
C VAL A 26 -14.66 -18.77 27.49
N SER A 27 -14.47 -19.47 28.61
CA SER A 27 -14.00 -18.82 29.84
C SER A 27 -12.54 -18.40 29.76
N ALA A 28 -12.20 -17.31 30.46
CA ALA A 28 -10.81 -16.86 30.59
C ALA A 28 -9.90 -17.93 31.26
N SER A 29 -10.47 -18.82 32.08
CA SER A 29 -9.72 -19.94 32.68
C SER A 29 -9.36 -21.02 31.66
N THR A 30 -10.23 -21.29 30.68
CA THR A 30 -9.95 -22.20 29.56
C THR A 30 -8.82 -21.66 28.69
N ILE A 31 -8.87 -20.37 28.36
CA ILE A 31 -7.79 -19.71 27.61
C ILE A 31 -6.47 -19.82 28.37
N ARG A 32 -6.41 -19.47 29.67
CA ARG A 32 -5.20 -19.64 30.50
C ARG A 32 -4.68 -21.08 30.55
N THR A 33 -5.58 -22.06 30.49
CA THR A 33 -5.21 -23.47 30.46
C THR A 33 -4.53 -23.82 29.15
N TRP A 34 -5.06 -23.35 28.02
CA TRP A 34 -4.44 -23.54 26.71
C TRP A 34 -3.10 -22.80 26.57
N GLU A 35 -2.99 -21.59 27.13
CA GLU A 35 -1.70 -20.87 27.20
C GLU A 35 -0.64 -21.69 27.93
N ARG A 36 -0.96 -22.16 29.15
CA ARG A 36 0.00 -22.86 30.00
C ARG A 36 0.36 -24.24 29.46
N ARG A 37 -0.65 -24.98 28.98
CA ARG A 37 -0.50 -26.40 28.63
C ARG A 37 -0.04 -26.59 27.19
N TYR A 38 -0.44 -25.69 26.30
CA TYR A 38 -0.18 -25.81 24.87
C TYR A 38 0.59 -24.63 24.29
N GLY A 39 0.89 -23.56 25.05
CA GLY A 39 1.64 -22.41 24.53
C GLY A 39 0.86 -21.52 23.57
N LEU A 40 -0.48 -21.61 23.56
CA LEU A 40 -1.38 -20.83 22.70
C LEU A 40 -1.70 -19.45 23.31
N GLY A 41 -0.67 -18.63 23.56
CA GLY A 41 -0.84 -17.30 24.15
C GLY A 41 0.33 -16.35 23.86
N PRO A 42 0.17 -15.06 24.17
CA PRO A 42 1.16 -14.03 23.85
C PRO A 42 2.51 -14.24 24.54
N LYS A 43 3.59 -13.89 23.82
CA LYS A 43 4.93 -13.78 24.41
C LYS A 43 4.90 -12.71 25.50
N ARG A 44 5.45 -13.04 26.68
CA ARG A 44 5.37 -12.18 27.87
C ARG A 44 6.45 -11.13 27.85
N GLU A 45 6.08 -9.85 27.96
CA GLU A 45 6.97 -8.83 28.50
C GLU A 45 6.94 -8.89 30.05
N PRO A 46 8.10 -8.96 30.74
CA PRO A 46 8.14 -8.95 32.19
C PRO A 46 7.41 -7.73 32.77
N GLY A 47 6.47 -7.94 33.70
CA GLY A 47 5.78 -6.86 34.42
C GLY A 47 4.53 -6.27 33.75
N LYS A 48 4.17 -6.68 32.52
CA LYS A 48 2.96 -6.18 31.84
C LYS A 48 1.82 -7.20 31.78
N ARG A 49 0.57 -6.70 31.69
CA ARG A 49 -0.65 -7.52 31.54
C ARG A 49 -0.65 -8.24 30.19
N ARG A 50 -1.19 -9.48 30.17
CA ARG A 50 -1.38 -10.28 28.93
C ARG A 50 -2.23 -9.50 27.93
N ARG A 51 -1.75 -9.48 26.69
CA ARG A 51 -2.21 -8.59 25.63
C ARG A 51 -2.22 -9.42 24.34
N TYR A 52 -3.40 -9.72 23.81
CA TYR A 52 -3.57 -10.60 22.66
C TYR A 52 -3.62 -9.80 21.37
N ASN A 53 -2.91 -10.25 20.35
CA ASN A 53 -3.04 -9.72 19.01
C ASN A 53 -4.04 -10.51 18.15
N GLU A 54 -4.24 -10.06 16.90
CA GLU A 54 -5.19 -10.70 15.99
C GLU A 54 -4.75 -12.11 15.57
N ILE A 55 -3.44 -12.34 15.45
CA ILE A 55 -2.88 -13.67 15.13
C ILE A 55 -3.21 -14.66 16.25
N GLU A 56 -3.01 -14.26 17.50
CA GLU A 56 -3.33 -15.03 18.69
C GLU A 56 -4.84 -15.23 18.84
N LEU A 57 -5.64 -14.24 18.47
CA LEU A 57 -7.09 -14.38 18.42
C LEU A 57 -7.50 -15.45 17.40
N LYS A 58 -6.97 -15.41 16.17
CA LYS A 58 -7.25 -16.41 15.13
C LYS A 58 -6.83 -17.83 15.55
N ARG A 59 -5.70 -17.97 16.24
CA ARG A 59 -5.28 -19.26 16.84
C ARG A 59 -6.30 -19.78 17.84
N LEU A 60 -6.81 -18.90 18.71
CA LEU A 60 -7.82 -19.27 19.69
C LEU A 60 -9.19 -19.56 19.04
N GLU A 61 -9.57 -18.85 17.98
CA GLU A 61 -10.77 -19.16 17.17
C GLU A 61 -10.69 -20.55 16.55
N GLN A 62 -9.55 -20.89 15.93
CA GLN A 62 -9.32 -22.22 15.36
C GLN A 62 -9.32 -23.31 16.43
N MET A 63 -8.72 -23.04 17.59
CA MET A 63 -8.74 -23.93 18.74
C MET A 63 -10.17 -24.21 19.21
N VAL A 64 -10.99 -23.16 19.37
CA VAL A 64 -12.40 -23.29 19.73
C VAL A 64 -13.18 -24.09 18.68
N ARG A 65 -12.93 -23.84 17.39
CA ARG A 65 -13.59 -24.54 16.29
C ARG A 65 -13.29 -26.04 16.33
N LEU A 66 -12.02 -26.42 16.45
CA LEU A 66 -11.57 -27.82 16.48
C LEU A 66 -12.13 -28.57 17.70
N VAL A 67 -12.04 -27.95 18.88
CA VAL A 67 -12.58 -28.54 20.12
C VAL A 67 -14.10 -28.70 20.04
N ARG A 68 -14.82 -27.72 19.48
CA ARG A 68 -16.28 -27.83 19.27
C ARG A 68 -16.65 -28.90 18.24
N SER A 69 -15.78 -29.20 17.28
CA SER A 69 -15.97 -30.31 16.33
C SER A 69 -15.62 -31.69 16.90
N GLY A 70 -15.26 -31.79 18.19
CA GLY A 70 -14.96 -33.05 18.87
C GLY A 70 -13.49 -33.47 18.84
N VAL A 71 -12.59 -32.63 18.30
CA VAL A 71 -11.15 -32.88 18.33
C VAL A 71 -10.61 -32.65 19.74
N PHE A 72 -9.73 -33.54 20.22
CA PHE A 72 -9.12 -33.36 21.53
C PHE A 72 -8.26 -32.07 21.58
N PRO A 73 -8.27 -31.32 22.71
CA PRO A 73 -7.50 -30.09 22.81
C PRO A 73 -5.98 -30.25 22.55
N SER A 74 -5.39 -31.41 22.85
CA SER A 74 -3.99 -31.69 22.52
C SER A 74 -3.76 -31.71 21.01
N ASP A 75 -4.62 -32.41 20.29
CA ASP A 75 -4.49 -32.69 18.86
C ASP A 75 -4.85 -31.43 18.06
N ALA A 76 -5.87 -30.70 18.52
CA ALA A 76 -6.21 -29.38 18.00
C ALA A 76 -5.04 -28.40 18.14
N ALA A 77 -4.40 -28.37 19.31
CA ALA A 77 -3.24 -27.50 19.54
C ALA A 77 -2.02 -27.92 18.69
N GLN A 78 -1.80 -29.22 18.50
CA GLN A 78 -0.74 -29.72 17.65
C GLN A 78 -0.98 -29.38 16.17
N ALA A 79 -2.21 -29.53 15.68
CA ALA A 79 -2.58 -29.16 14.32
C ALA A 79 -2.42 -27.65 14.05
N ILE A 80 -2.75 -26.81 15.03
CA ILE A 80 -2.52 -25.35 14.95
C ILE A 80 -1.04 -25.05 14.90
N LYS A 81 -0.23 -25.66 15.78
CA LYS A 81 1.23 -25.48 15.80
C LYS A 81 1.92 -25.96 14.53
N SER A 82 1.54 -27.13 14.01
CA SER A 82 2.11 -27.64 12.76
C SER A 82 1.73 -26.76 11.58
N SER A 83 0.51 -26.21 11.57
CA SER A 83 0.11 -25.21 10.57
C SER A 83 0.90 -23.92 10.72
N ASP A 84 1.15 -23.45 11.95
CA ASP A 84 2.00 -22.28 12.22
C ASP A 84 3.45 -22.53 11.79
N GLU A 85 4.00 -23.71 12.05
CA GLU A 85 5.36 -24.11 11.64
C GLU A 85 5.48 -24.11 10.11
N VAL A 86 4.49 -24.66 9.41
CA VAL A 86 4.41 -24.61 7.93
C VAL A 86 4.24 -23.16 7.43
N LEU A 87 3.51 -22.31 8.15
CA LEU A 87 3.37 -20.89 7.81
C LEU A 87 4.66 -20.10 8.07
N THR A 88 5.41 -20.39 9.13
CA THR A 88 6.71 -19.77 9.41
C THR A 88 7.83 -20.25 8.49
N ASP A 89 7.76 -21.50 8.02
CA ASP A 89 8.67 -22.02 6.99
C ASP A 89 8.33 -21.44 5.60
N SER A 90 7.04 -21.12 5.37
CA SER A 90 6.54 -20.42 4.18
C SER A 90 6.87 -18.90 4.17
N GLU A 91 7.01 -18.26 5.34
CA GLU A 91 7.50 -16.87 5.47
C GLU A 91 8.92 -16.71 4.88
N ALA A 92 9.71 -17.79 4.77
CA ALA A 92 11.04 -17.77 4.17
C ALA A 92 11.04 -17.76 2.61
N ALA A 93 9.90 -18.00 1.95
CA ALA A 93 9.82 -17.99 0.47
C ALA A 93 8.53 -17.34 -0.05
N ILE A 94 8.23 -16.10 0.37
CA ILE A 94 7.22 -15.30 -0.32
C ILE A 94 7.67 -15.08 -1.76
N THR A 95 6.88 -15.53 -2.73
CA THR A 95 7.14 -15.43 -4.17
C THR A 95 5.97 -14.74 -4.88
N VAL A 96 6.17 -14.32 -6.13
CA VAL A 96 5.09 -13.79 -6.97
C VAL A 96 3.95 -14.80 -7.11
N GLU A 97 4.27 -16.09 -7.26
CA GLU A 97 3.26 -17.14 -7.41
C GLU A 97 2.48 -17.36 -6.12
N SER A 98 3.13 -17.31 -4.94
CA SER A 98 2.41 -17.45 -3.67
C SER A 98 1.44 -16.29 -3.41
N ILE A 99 1.80 -15.06 -3.83
CA ILE A 99 0.91 -13.89 -3.81
C ILE A 99 -0.30 -14.12 -4.71
N LEU A 100 -0.07 -14.55 -5.96
CA LEU A 100 -1.11 -14.85 -6.94
C LEU A 100 -2.07 -15.93 -6.43
N ASP A 101 -1.55 -17.04 -5.90
CA ASP A 101 -2.35 -18.14 -5.37
C ASP A 101 -3.18 -17.72 -4.16
N THR A 102 -2.62 -16.88 -3.29
CA THR A 102 -3.34 -16.32 -2.15
C THR A 102 -4.48 -15.41 -2.61
N ALA A 103 -4.23 -14.57 -3.63
CA ALA A 103 -5.25 -13.73 -4.23
C ALA A 103 -6.36 -14.53 -4.93
N ARG A 104 -6.00 -15.59 -5.67
CA ARG A 104 -6.94 -16.52 -6.33
C ARG A 104 -7.81 -17.31 -5.34
N ARG A 105 -7.35 -17.47 -4.09
CA ARG A 105 -8.12 -18.07 -3.00
C ARG A 105 -9.02 -17.06 -2.27
N GLY A 106 -8.90 -15.76 -2.56
CA GLY A 106 -9.65 -14.72 -1.85
C GLY A 106 -9.17 -14.48 -0.42
N ASP A 107 -7.94 -14.89 -0.09
CA ASP A 107 -7.42 -14.80 1.28
C ASP A 107 -6.72 -13.45 1.52
N PHE A 108 -7.51 -12.44 1.83
CA PHE A 108 -7.02 -11.09 2.11
C PHE A 108 -6.03 -11.04 3.27
N ASN A 109 -6.25 -11.84 4.32
CA ASN A 109 -5.43 -11.79 5.54
C ASN A 109 -4.01 -12.30 5.29
N SER A 110 -3.90 -13.43 4.59
CA SER A 110 -2.60 -13.97 4.21
C SER A 110 -1.88 -13.06 3.22
N LEU A 111 -2.64 -12.45 2.30
CA LEU A 111 -2.08 -11.49 1.35
C LEU A 111 -1.52 -10.25 2.07
N GLN A 112 -2.28 -9.69 3.00
CA GLN A 112 -1.84 -8.55 3.80
C GLN A 112 -0.58 -8.89 4.62
N ARG A 113 -0.56 -10.05 5.31
CA ARG A 113 0.62 -10.50 6.06
C ARG A 113 1.85 -10.61 5.17
N ASN A 114 1.72 -11.19 3.97
CA ASN A 114 2.83 -11.31 3.03
C ASN A 114 3.36 -9.93 2.59
N LEU A 115 2.46 -8.98 2.30
CA LEU A 115 2.86 -7.63 1.93
C LEU A 115 3.54 -6.89 3.09
N ASP A 116 3.02 -7.01 4.31
CA ASP A 116 3.61 -6.39 5.50
C ASP A 116 5.04 -6.91 5.74
N VAL A 117 5.26 -8.22 5.60
CA VAL A 117 6.60 -8.85 5.71
C VAL A 117 7.53 -8.33 4.61
N LEU A 118 7.10 -8.34 3.36
CA LEU A 118 7.93 -7.89 2.23
C LEU A 118 8.29 -6.40 2.34
N ILE A 119 7.33 -5.54 2.65
CA ILE A 119 7.54 -4.09 2.76
C ILE A 119 8.45 -3.77 3.95
N SER A 120 8.29 -4.46 5.09
CA SER A 120 9.16 -4.26 6.25
C SER A 120 10.59 -4.72 5.97
N ARG A 121 10.76 -5.82 5.22
CA ARG A 121 12.08 -6.40 4.90
C ARG A 121 12.81 -5.62 3.81
N ASP A 122 12.15 -5.37 2.69
CA ASP A 122 12.77 -4.91 1.45
C ASP A 122 12.44 -3.43 1.12
N GLY A 123 11.39 -2.88 1.73
CA GLY A 123 10.88 -1.54 1.46
C GLY A 123 9.77 -1.50 0.41
N LEU A 124 9.02 -0.41 0.38
CA LEU A 124 7.80 -0.28 -0.44
C LEU A 124 8.06 -0.37 -1.95
N LEU A 125 8.98 0.43 -2.49
CA LEU A 125 9.24 0.46 -3.93
C LEU A 125 9.88 -0.84 -4.45
N HIS A 126 10.77 -1.44 -3.67
CA HIS A 126 11.36 -2.73 -4.01
C HIS A 126 10.28 -3.82 -4.04
N THR A 127 9.41 -3.85 -3.02
CA THR A 127 8.28 -4.79 -2.96
C THR A 127 7.34 -4.62 -4.15
N TRP A 128 7.08 -3.37 -4.58
CA TRP A 128 6.33 -3.11 -5.79
C TRP A 128 7.02 -3.69 -7.04
N HIS A 129 8.31 -3.42 -7.22
CA HIS A 129 9.05 -3.82 -8.41
C HIS A 129 9.19 -5.34 -8.55
N GLU A 130 9.58 -6.02 -7.46
CA GLU A 130 9.91 -7.44 -7.45
C GLU A 130 8.71 -8.37 -7.24
N TYR A 131 7.64 -7.90 -6.57
CA TYR A 131 6.54 -8.77 -6.14
C TYR A 131 5.17 -8.31 -6.63
N ILE A 132 4.71 -7.13 -6.20
CA ILE A 132 3.33 -6.67 -6.44
C ILE A 132 3.10 -6.40 -7.94
N GLY A 133 4.00 -5.67 -8.60
CA GLY A 133 3.92 -5.36 -10.01
C GLY A 133 3.88 -6.60 -10.90
N PRO A 134 4.79 -7.58 -10.73
CA PRO A 134 4.72 -8.88 -11.37
C PRO A 134 3.42 -9.64 -11.08
N ALA A 135 2.95 -9.70 -9.83
CA ALA A 135 1.69 -10.36 -9.47
C ALA A 135 0.50 -9.72 -10.19
N MET A 136 0.42 -8.39 -10.22
CA MET A 136 -0.61 -7.63 -10.95
C MET A 136 -0.59 -7.89 -12.46
N ARG A 137 0.57 -8.19 -13.06
CA ARG A 137 0.64 -8.62 -14.46
C ARG A 137 0.16 -10.06 -14.63
N GLY A 138 0.46 -10.92 -13.66
CA GLY A 138 -0.02 -12.31 -13.63
C GLY A 138 -1.55 -12.45 -13.48
N THR A 139 -2.27 -11.39 -13.12
CA THR A 139 -3.73 -11.36 -13.13
C THR A 139 -4.34 -11.03 -14.49
N TYR A 140 -3.55 -10.58 -15.48
CA TYR A 140 -4.07 -10.28 -16.80
C TYR A 140 -4.31 -11.57 -17.60
N TYR A 141 -5.42 -11.60 -18.33
CA TYR A 141 -5.82 -12.71 -19.20
C TYR A 141 -5.74 -14.09 -18.52
N PRO A 142 -6.43 -14.31 -17.38
CA PRO A 142 -6.41 -15.61 -16.71
C PRO A 142 -6.97 -16.70 -17.63
N PRO A 143 -6.26 -17.83 -17.86
CA PRO A 143 -6.66 -18.84 -18.87
C PRO A 143 -8.06 -19.42 -18.70
N LYS A 144 -8.58 -19.45 -17.48
CA LYS A 144 -9.92 -19.97 -17.13
C LYS A 144 -10.91 -18.89 -16.70
N GLY A 145 -10.53 -17.61 -16.79
CA GLY A 145 -11.27 -16.54 -16.16
C GLY A 145 -11.16 -16.55 -14.62
N ASP A 146 -11.56 -15.45 -14.01
CA ASP A 146 -11.73 -15.39 -12.55
C ASP A 146 -13.11 -15.92 -12.15
N LYS A 147 -13.18 -16.54 -10.97
CA LYS A 147 -14.47 -16.86 -10.36
C LYS A 147 -15.15 -15.57 -9.91
N PRO A 148 -16.45 -15.34 -10.23
CA PRO A 148 -17.19 -14.22 -9.70
C PRO A 148 -17.08 -14.12 -8.17
N GLY A 149 -16.82 -12.92 -7.66
CA GLY A 149 -16.67 -12.64 -6.23
C GLY A 149 -15.25 -12.78 -5.65
N ILE A 150 -14.27 -13.31 -6.38
CA ILE A 150 -12.87 -13.39 -5.89
C ILE A 150 -12.06 -12.16 -6.32
N ALA A 151 -12.18 -11.74 -7.58
CA ALA A 151 -11.48 -10.59 -8.17
C ALA A 151 -10.00 -10.44 -7.70
N PRO A 152 -9.09 -11.38 -8.04
CA PRO A 152 -7.72 -11.41 -7.51
C PRO A 152 -6.96 -10.10 -7.69
N ARG A 153 -7.12 -9.43 -8.83
CA ARG A 153 -6.51 -8.13 -9.09
C ARG A 153 -6.96 -7.06 -8.09
N SER A 154 -8.27 -6.96 -7.86
CA SER A 154 -8.84 -6.00 -6.90
C SER A 154 -8.40 -6.31 -5.48
N LEU A 155 -8.26 -7.59 -5.13
CA LEU A 155 -7.76 -8.00 -3.81
C LEU A 155 -6.30 -7.57 -3.59
N ILE A 156 -5.44 -7.75 -4.58
CA ILE A 156 -4.04 -7.27 -4.55
C ILE A 156 -4.00 -5.74 -4.43
N THR A 157 -4.82 -5.03 -5.21
CA THR A 157 -4.93 -3.57 -5.12
C THR A 157 -5.32 -3.13 -3.70
N GLN A 158 -6.38 -3.71 -3.13
CA GLN A 158 -6.88 -3.34 -1.82
C GLN A 158 -5.87 -3.64 -0.70
N ALA A 159 -5.24 -4.82 -0.73
CA ALA A 159 -4.22 -5.19 0.25
C ALA A 159 -3.00 -4.26 0.16
N THR A 160 -2.61 -3.89 -1.06
CA THR A 160 -1.50 -2.95 -1.29
C THR A 160 -1.85 -1.55 -0.81
N LEU A 161 -3.04 -1.02 -1.13
CA LEU A 161 -3.47 0.30 -0.65
C LEU A 161 -3.53 0.36 0.88
N TYR A 162 -4.00 -0.72 1.52
CA TYR A 162 -3.98 -0.81 2.97
C TYR A 162 -2.55 -0.75 3.53
N ALA A 163 -1.62 -1.52 2.95
CA ALA A 163 -0.22 -1.48 3.36
C ALA A 163 0.40 -0.09 3.15
N VAL A 164 0.17 0.52 1.98
CA VAL A 164 0.62 1.88 1.64
C VAL A 164 0.09 2.91 2.64
N TYR A 165 -1.18 2.80 3.05
CA TYR A 165 -1.76 3.64 4.10
C TYR A 165 -1.04 3.47 5.45
N GLN A 166 -0.68 2.23 5.84
CA GLN A 166 0.10 2.03 7.06
C GLN A 166 1.51 2.60 6.96
N VAL A 167 2.16 2.47 5.80
CA VAL A 167 3.45 3.12 5.53
C VAL A 167 3.31 4.63 5.69
N ALA A 168 2.29 5.26 5.10
CA ALA A 168 2.06 6.71 5.21
C ALA A 168 1.92 7.18 6.67
N LYS A 169 1.23 6.42 7.53
CA LYS A 169 1.09 6.76 8.95
C LYS A 169 2.39 6.74 9.76
N GLN A 170 3.37 6.00 9.28
CA GLN A 170 4.69 5.91 9.90
C GLN A 170 5.70 6.86 9.26
N ALA A 171 5.30 7.63 8.24
CA ALA A 171 6.14 8.66 7.66
C ALA A 171 6.56 9.65 8.76
N PRO A 172 7.83 10.09 8.78
CA PRO A 172 8.26 11.14 9.71
C PRO A 172 7.36 12.37 9.59
N GLU A 173 7.01 13.01 10.72
CA GLU A 173 6.29 14.28 10.68
C GLU A 173 7.14 15.32 9.92
N HIS A 174 6.60 15.80 8.80
CA HIS A 174 7.26 16.60 7.76
C HIS A 174 7.57 18.05 8.18
N SER A 175 8.26 18.27 9.29
CA SER A 175 8.69 19.64 9.66
C SER A 175 10.13 19.73 10.15
N ALA A 176 10.86 18.62 10.22
CA ALA A 176 12.22 18.62 10.80
C ALA A 176 13.37 18.48 9.78
N GLY A 177 13.11 18.02 8.55
CA GLY A 177 14.17 17.71 7.57
C GLY A 177 14.42 18.78 6.51
N PHE A 178 13.36 19.21 5.81
CA PHE A 178 13.42 20.13 4.66
C PHE A 178 12.12 20.96 4.55
N PRO A 179 11.97 22.05 5.32
CA PRO A 179 10.76 22.89 5.27
C PRO A 179 10.55 23.59 3.91
N ASP A 180 11.58 23.65 3.06
CA ASP A 180 11.57 24.38 1.78
C ASP A 180 11.46 23.47 0.53
N ALA A 181 11.21 22.17 0.69
CA ALA A 181 11.08 21.27 -0.47
C ALA A 181 9.82 21.61 -1.29
N CYS A 182 9.97 21.75 -2.62
CA CYS A 182 8.85 22.10 -3.48
C CYS A 182 7.79 20.99 -3.51
N PRO A 183 6.50 21.32 -3.34
CA PRO A 183 5.42 20.34 -3.42
C PRO A 183 5.32 19.70 -4.81
N VAL A 184 4.94 18.43 -4.83
CA VAL A 184 4.76 17.61 -6.04
C VAL A 184 3.28 17.30 -6.25
N LEU A 185 2.77 17.55 -7.45
CA LEU A 185 1.44 17.10 -7.86
C LEU A 185 1.57 15.83 -8.72
N ILE A 186 0.83 14.78 -8.36
CA ILE A 186 0.77 13.52 -9.10
C ILE A 186 -0.61 13.42 -9.74
N VAL A 187 -0.66 13.30 -11.05
CA VAL A 187 -1.90 13.14 -11.80
C VAL A 187 -1.93 11.74 -12.42
N CYS A 188 -3.03 11.03 -12.25
CA CYS A 188 -3.15 9.67 -12.76
C CYS A 188 -4.55 9.34 -13.26
N ASP A 189 -4.65 8.35 -14.15
CA ASP A 189 -5.92 7.72 -14.49
C ASP A 189 -6.35 6.65 -13.46
N ALA A 190 -7.56 6.13 -13.60
CA ALA A 190 -8.10 5.07 -12.74
C ALA A 190 -7.27 3.76 -12.76
N ALA A 191 -6.62 3.43 -13.87
CA ALA A 191 -5.82 2.22 -13.99
C ALA A 191 -4.45 2.34 -13.27
N HIS A 192 -4.03 3.56 -12.97
CA HIS A 192 -2.71 3.90 -12.45
C HIS A 192 -2.72 4.52 -11.04
N GLU A 193 -3.90 4.72 -10.45
CA GLU A 193 -4.09 5.26 -9.09
C GLU A 193 -3.26 4.54 -8.01
N LEU A 194 -3.19 3.20 -8.05
CA LEU A 194 -2.35 2.43 -7.13
C LEU A 194 -0.87 2.84 -7.20
N ARG A 195 -0.35 3.09 -8.40
CA ARG A 195 1.05 3.52 -8.58
C ARG A 195 1.25 4.94 -8.07
N ALA A 196 0.27 5.82 -8.29
CA ALA A 196 0.30 7.19 -7.78
C ALA A 196 0.38 7.22 -6.25
N HIS A 197 -0.39 6.37 -5.56
CA HIS A 197 -0.30 6.25 -4.09
C HIS A 197 1.06 5.72 -3.61
N ILE A 198 1.64 4.74 -4.30
CA ILE A 198 2.97 4.22 -3.96
C ILE A 198 4.04 5.30 -4.12
N VAL A 199 3.99 6.08 -5.21
CA VAL A 199 4.92 7.20 -5.45
C VAL A 199 4.71 8.31 -4.43
N GLY A 200 3.46 8.71 -4.19
CA GLY A 200 3.13 9.80 -3.25
C GLY A 200 3.61 9.51 -1.83
N VAL A 201 3.36 8.29 -1.33
CA VAL A 201 3.86 7.90 0.00
C VAL A 201 5.38 7.80 0.02
N ALA A 202 6.02 7.33 -1.05
CA ALA A 202 7.48 7.31 -1.13
C ALA A 202 8.10 8.72 -1.12
N LEU A 203 7.47 9.70 -1.78
CA LEU A 203 7.88 11.10 -1.76
C LEU A 203 7.72 11.71 -0.37
N GLU A 204 6.59 11.47 0.28
CA GLU A 204 6.36 11.91 1.65
C GLU A 204 7.43 11.30 2.59
N TRP A 205 7.77 10.03 2.45
CA TRP A 205 8.85 9.45 3.26
C TRP A 205 10.24 10.06 3.06
N GLU A 206 10.49 10.68 1.90
CA GLU A 206 11.72 11.41 1.59
C GLU A 206 11.61 12.92 1.93
N GLY A 207 10.50 13.34 2.54
CA GLY A 207 10.26 14.70 3.02
C GLY A 207 9.68 15.65 1.96
N VAL A 208 9.19 15.14 0.83
CA VAL A 208 8.63 15.94 -0.26
C VAL A 208 7.10 15.90 -0.20
N PRO A 209 6.41 17.04 0.03
CA PRO A 209 4.95 17.07 0.08
C PRO A 209 4.34 16.65 -1.26
N ALA A 210 3.42 15.68 -1.24
CA ALA A 210 2.78 15.18 -2.46
C ALA A 210 1.24 15.23 -2.36
N ARG A 211 0.58 15.52 -3.49
CA ARG A 211 -0.88 15.37 -3.64
C ARG A 211 -1.19 14.60 -4.92
N ILE A 212 -2.25 13.79 -4.85
CA ILE A 212 -2.69 12.95 -5.98
C ILE A 212 -4.02 13.50 -6.49
N VAL A 213 -4.09 13.71 -7.80
CA VAL A 213 -5.31 14.11 -8.52
C VAL A 213 -5.68 12.97 -9.47
N PRO A 214 -6.70 12.17 -9.13
CA PRO A 214 -7.23 11.18 -10.05
C PRO A 214 -8.03 11.90 -11.14
N VAL A 215 -7.67 11.66 -12.40
CA VAL A 215 -8.40 12.11 -13.57
C VAL A 215 -9.14 10.90 -14.12
N THR A 216 -10.41 10.80 -13.76
CA THR A 216 -11.30 9.76 -14.30
C THR A 216 -12.34 10.44 -15.17
N ALA A 217 -12.42 10.05 -16.45
CA ALA A 217 -13.64 10.28 -17.22
C ALA A 217 -14.78 9.55 -16.48
N PRO A 218 -15.86 10.24 -16.04
CA PRO A 218 -16.93 9.56 -15.33
C PRO A 218 -17.54 8.52 -16.27
N ALA A 219 -17.48 7.24 -15.87
CA ALA A 219 -18.12 6.18 -16.62
C ALA A 219 -19.65 6.29 -16.53
N GLU A 220 -20.19 6.73 -15.39
CA GLU A 220 -21.59 7.11 -15.16
C GLU A 220 -21.66 8.12 -13.99
N GLY A 221 -22.19 9.33 -14.22
CA GLY A 221 -22.32 10.39 -13.21
C GLY A 221 -22.48 11.78 -13.85
N PRO A 222 -23.03 12.79 -13.14
CA PRO A 222 -23.24 14.12 -13.73
C PRO A 222 -21.92 14.67 -14.26
N ASP A 223 -21.98 15.47 -15.33
CA ASP A 223 -20.88 16.10 -16.07
C ASP A 223 -19.95 16.97 -15.18
N ILE A 224 -19.26 16.35 -14.22
CA ILE A 224 -18.19 16.93 -13.41
C ILE A 224 -16.87 16.33 -13.89
N CYS A 225 -16.76 16.05 -15.19
CA CYS A 225 -15.46 16.14 -15.82
C CYS A 225 -15.25 17.63 -16.07
N PRO A 226 -14.10 18.20 -15.65
CA PRO A 226 -13.68 19.48 -16.18
C PRO A 226 -13.86 19.45 -17.69
N GLN A 227 -14.48 20.48 -18.27
CA GLN A 227 -14.60 20.58 -19.74
C GLN A 227 -13.22 20.52 -20.39
N ASP A 228 -12.19 20.92 -19.65
CA ASP A 228 -10.78 20.77 -19.96
C ASP A 228 -9.99 20.19 -18.77
N VAL A 229 -9.46 18.97 -18.93
CA VAL A 229 -8.63 18.29 -17.93
C VAL A 229 -7.34 19.07 -17.64
N SER A 230 -6.77 19.76 -18.64
CA SER A 230 -5.53 20.53 -18.48
C SER A 230 -5.73 21.75 -17.58
N GLU A 231 -6.89 22.41 -17.67
CA GLU A 231 -7.25 23.56 -16.83
C GLU A 231 -7.42 23.14 -15.36
N ALA A 232 -8.10 22.02 -15.12
CA ALA A 232 -8.24 21.50 -13.75
C ALA A 232 -6.89 21.11 -13.12
N ILE A 233 -5.98 20.51 -13.91
CA ILE A 233 -4.62 20.21 -13.42
C ILE A 233 -3.89 21.49 -13.02
N LYS A 234 -4.01 22.58 -13.81
CA LYS A 234 -3.44 23.90 -13.47
C LYS A 234 -4.04 24.45 -12.18
N GLU A 235 -5.37 24.40 -12.00
CA GLU A 235 -6.04 24.87 -10.79
C GLU A 235 -5.55 24.12 -9.53
N TYR A 236 -5.44 22.79 -9.59
CA TYR A 236 -4.90 22.00 -8.48
C TYR A 236 -3.43 22.31 -8.21
N ARG A 237 -2.62 22.49 -9.26
CA ARG A 237 -1.20 22.85 -9.17
C ARG A 237 -1.04 24.18 -8.44
N ASP A 238 -1.76 25.21 -8.90
CA ASP A 238 -1.66 26.56 -8.38
C ASP A 238 -2.19 26.64 -6.94
N SER A 239 -3.30 25.95 -6.64
CA SER A 239 -3.84 25.87 -5.29
C SER A 239 -2.90 25.18 -4.29
N PHE A 240 -2.18 24.14 -4.73
CA PHE A 240 -1.23 23.41 -3.89
C PHE A 240 0.18 24.02 -3.89
N GLY A 241 0.48 24.94 -4.81
CA GLY A 241 1.82 25.49 -5.01
C GLY A 241 2.83 24.46 -5.55
N ALA A 242 2.37 23.51 -6.36
CA ALA A 242 3.23 22.47 -6.90
C ALA A 242 4.12 22.99 -8.03
N HIS A 243 5.42 22.68 -7.96
CA HIS A 243 6.42 23.07 -8.98
C HIS A 243 6.92 21.88 -9.80
N VAL A 244 6.68 20.66 -9.29
CA VAL A 244 6.99 19.41 -9.98
C VAL A 244 5.68 18.69 -10.25
N LEU A 245 5.50 18.25 -11.49
CA LEU A 245 4.30 17.56 -11.94
C LEU A 245 4.65 16.14 -12.43
N ILE A 246 3.98 15.13 -11.89
CA ILE A 246 4.14 13.73 -12.28
C ILE A 246 2.87 13.25 -12.96
N LEU A 247 2.96 12.79 -14.21
CA LEU A 247 1.83 12.16 -14.92
C LEU A 247 2.03 10.65 -15.00
N ILE A 248 1.07 9.87 -14.49
CA ILE A 248 1.07 8.40 -14.54
C ILE A 248 -0.16 7.89 -15.30
N GLY A 249 0.04 7.31 -16.48
CA GLY A 249 -1.01 6.60 -17.22
C GLY A 249 -1.82 7.40 -18.23
N LEU A 250 -2.02 8.71 -18.00
CA LEU A 250 -2.80 9.61 -18.87
C LEU A 250 -2.31 9.71 -20.33
N LEU A 251 -1.08 9.25 -20.57
CA LEU A 251 -0.39 9.26 -21.85
C LEU A 251 -1.02 8.36 -22.92
N SER A 252 -1.86 7.39 -22.55
CA SER A 252 -2.46 6.47 -23.53
C SER A 252 -3.64 7.04 -24.32
N SER A 253 -4.16 8.23 -23.94
CA SER A 253 -5.48 8.64 -24.41
C SER A 253 -5.58 10.09 -24.92
N ASP A 254 -4.72 11.04 -24.50
CA ASP A 254 -4.93 12.45 -24.87
C ASP A 254 -3.64 13.28 -24.89
N GLU A 255 -3.05 13.48 -26.08
CA GLU A 255 -1.87 14.35 -26.29
C GLU A 255 -2.16 15.81 -25.87
N LYS A 256 -3.43 16.23 -25.98
CA LYS A 256 -3.89 17.58 -25.62
C LYS A 256 -3.70 17.93 -24.14
N VAL A 257 -3.80 16.93 -23.26
CA VAL A 257 -3.58 17.14 -21.82
C VAL A 257 -2.12 17.43 -21.53
N ILE A 258 -1.20 16.82 -22.29
CA ILE A 258 0.24 17.03 -22.14
C ILE A 258 0.61 18.42 -22.67
N GLU A 259 0.18 18.74 -23.90
CA GLU A 259 0.45 20.04 -24.53
C GLU A 259 -0.08 21.21 -23.70
N GLY A 260 -1.29 21.08 -23.14
CA GLY A 260 -1.87 22.14 -22.30
C GLY A 260 -1.13 22.38 -20.98
N VAL A 261 -0.29 21.44 -20.54
CA VAL A 261 0.39 21.46 -19.23
C VAL A 261 1.89 21.80 -19.35
N ASP A 262 2.52 21.55 -20.50
CA ASP A 262 3.96 21.74 -20.75
C ASP A 262 4.40 23.23 -20.76
N ASP A 263 3.50 24.17 -21.13
CA ASP A 263 3.84 25.58 -21.35
C ASP A 263 4.43 26.34 -20.13
N GLU A 264 4.26 25.84 -18.90
CA GLU A 264 4.68 26.53 -17.67
C GLU A 264 5.45 25.65 -16.67
N CYS A 265 5.54 24.33 -16.89
CA CYS A 265 6.11 23.42 -15.89
C CYS A 265 7.62 23.29 -16.06
N SER A 266 8.41 23.83 -15.13
CA SER A 266 9.87 23.69 -15.17
C SER A 266 10.35 22.23 -14.98
N ASN A 267 9.53 21.34 -14.42
CA ASN A 267 9.87 19.92 -14.19
C ASN A 267 8.64 19.00 -14.37
N LEU A 268 8.32 18.65 -15.61
CA LEU A 268 7.31 17.65 -15.96
C LEU A 268 7.92 16.25 -16.03
N ILE A 269 7.39 15.30 -15.25
CA ILE A 269 7.83 13.90 -15.19
C ILE A 269 6.72 12.98 -15.71
N LEU A 270 7.05 12.17 -16.73
CA LEU A 270 6.12 11.25 -17.37
C LEU A 270 6.49 9.82 -17.04
N VAL A 271 5.56 9.07 -16.44
CA VAL A 271 5.81 7.72 -15.92
C VAL A 271 5.01 6.69 -16.68
N GLY A 272 5.69 5.82 -17.44
CA GLY A 272 5.05 4.73 -18.15
C GLY A 272 5.77 4.31 -19.43
N ARG A 273 5.31 3.19 -20.02
CA ARG A 273 5.89 2.63 -21.25
C ARG A 273 5.33 3.23 -22.54
N HIS A 274 4.23 3.97 -22.47
CA HIS A 274 3.48 4.47 -23.63
C HIS A 274 3.39 6.00 -23.63
N CYS A 275 4.49 6.68 -23.28
CA CYS A 275 4.56 8.12 -23.42
C CYS A 275 4.78 8.49 -24.90
N PRO A 276 3.90 9.27 -25.55
CA PRO A 276 4.22 9.82 -26.87
C PRO A 276 5.49 10.67 -26.79
N LEU A 277 6.35 10.52 -27.79
CA LEU A 277 7.68 11.16 -27.82
C LEU A 277 7.60 12.63 -28.20
N ASP A 278 6.57 13.04 -28.94
CA ASP A 278 6.52 14.33 -29.61
C ASP A 278 5.75 15.41 -28.81
N SER A 279 4.89 15.02 -27.87
CA SER A 279 3.92 15.92 -27.20
C SER A 279 4.48 16.76 -26.03
N ALA A 280 5.75 16.58 -25.64
CA ALA A 280 6.43 17.37 -24.59
C ALA A 280 7.97 17.23 -24.65
N PRO A 281 8.68 18.08 -25.40
CA PRO A 281 10.13 17.98 -25.55
C PRO A 281 10.90 18.24 -24.24
N GLY A 282 10.35 19.02 -23.31
CA GLY A 282 10.98 19.35 -22.02
C GLY A 282 10.79 18.32 -20.90
N ALA A 283 9.94 17.31 -21.10
CA ALA A 283 9.56 16.38 -20.04
C ALA A 283 10.56 15.23 -19.80
N THR A 284 10.85 14.95 -18.53
CA THR A 284 11.65 13.78 -18.11
C THR A 284 10.79 12.52 -18.17
N ARG A 285 11.25 11.48 -18.89
CA ARG A 285 10.49 10.25 -19.12
C ARG A 285 11.08 9.07 -18.38
N LEU A 286 10.28 8.42 -17.54
CA LEU A 286 10.74 7.37 -16.62
C LEU A 286 9.91 6.10 -16.76
N ARG A 287 10.58 4.95 -16.65
CA ARG A 287 9.98 3.62 -16.86
C ARG A 287 9.62 2.91 -15.56
N THR A 288 10.19 3.34 -14.44
CA THR A 288 10.04 2.70 -13.13
C THR A 288 9.59 3.73 -12.09
N LEU A 289 8.89 3.26 -11.06
CA LEU A 289 8.48 4.14 -9.95
C LEU A 289 9.68 4.58 -9.11
N THR A 290 10.72 3.76 -8.99
CA THR A 290 11.96 4.11 -8.29
C THR A 290 12.63 5.32 -8.92
N ALA A 291 12.88 5.26 -10.23
CA ALA A 291 13.48 6.39 -10.93
C ALA A 291 12.58 7.63 -10.85
N CYS A 292 11.25 7.45 -10.90
CA CYS A 292 10.30 8.55 -10.73
C CYS A 292 10.45 9.25 -9.38
N VAL A 293 10.60 8.50 -8.28
CA VAL A 293 10.75 9.10 -6.96
C VAL A 293 12.12 9.78 -6.84
N GLU A 294 13.19 9.14 -7.32
CA GLU A 294 14.54 9.72 -7.30
C GLU A 294 14.60 11.06 -8.04
N GLU A 295 14.11 11.09 -9.28
CA GLU A 295 14.05 12.32 -10.09
C GLU A 295 13.19 13.39 -9.42
N ALA A 296 11.99 13.04 -8.96
CA ALA A 296 11.08 14.00 -8.35
C ALA A 296 11.64 14.59 -7.04
N VAL A 297 12.36 13.80 -6.25
CA VAL A 297 13.07 14.29 -5.05
C VAL A 297 14.18 15.26 -5.44
N ASP A 298 14.97 14.92 -6.46
CA ASP A 298 16.05 15.79 -6.94
C ASP A 298 15.49 17.10 -7.53
N SER A 299 14.43 17.03 -8.35
CA SER A 299 13.72 18.20 -8.86
C SER A 299 13.14 19.07 -7.73
N ALA A 300 12.50 18.46 -6.74
CA ALA A 300 11.89 19.18 -5.62
C ALA A 300 12.92 19.87 -4.72
N ARG A 301 14.14 19.31 -4.61
CA ARG A 301 15.24 19.89 -3.83
C ARG A 301 16.01 20.98 -4.57
N ASN A 302 16.10 20.87 -5.90
CA ASN A 302 16.83 21.81 -6.74
C ASN A 302 15.96 22.96 -7.27
N CYS A 303 14.64 22.89 -7.11
CA CYS A 303 13.75 24.01 -7.42
C CYS A 303 14.10 25.20 -6.52
N SER A 304 14.69 26.24 -7.10
CA SER A 304 14.80 27.54 -6.45
C SER A 304 13.39 28.11 -6.35
N ILE A 305 12.83 28.19 -5.14
CA ILE A 305 11.55 28.89 -4.93
C ILE A 305 11.77 30.34 -5.38
N PRO A 306 11.08 30.84 -6.42
CA PRO A 306 11.19 32.25 -6.76
C PRO A 306 10.70 33.05 -5.55
N GLU A 307 11.56 33.94 -5.01
CA GLU A 307 11.21 34.82 -3.91
C GLU A 307 9.85 35.46 -4.22
N SER A 308 8.88 35.22 -3.33
CA SER A 308 7.56 35.82 -3.43
C SER A 308 7.74 37.32 -3.62
N VAL A 309 7.32 37.84 -4.77
CA VAL A 309 7.25 39.28 -5.02
C VAL A 309 6.38 39.86 -3.90
N GLY A 310 7.05 40.54 -2.96
CA GLY A 310 6.40 41.19 -1.84
C GLY A 310 5.33 42.13 -2.35
N VAL A 311 4.08 41.86 -1.97
CA VAL A 311 2.99 42.83 -2.07
C VAL A 311 3.33 43.95 -1.10
N ASN A 312 3.83 45.06 -1.64
CA ASN A 312 3.84 46.38 -1.01
C ASN A 312 2.88 47.29 -1.78
#